data_AF-A0A067TSG7-F1
#
_entry.id   AF-A0A067TSG7-F1
#
_cell.length_a   1.000
_cell.length_b   1.000
_cell.length_c   1.000
_cell.angle_alpha   90.00
_cell.angle_beta   90.00
_cell.angle_gamma   90.00
#
_symmetry.space_group_name_H-M   'P 1'
#
loop_
_entity.id
_entity.type
_entity.pdbx_description
1 polymer ?
#
loop_
_entity_poly.entity_id
_entity_poly.type
_entity_poly.pdbx_seq_one_letter_code
_entity_poly.pdbx_strand_id
1 'polypeptide(L)'
;AGLSTKRVQKMAAERDPMKRADFVRRIAQYPATYLLALDEVSKDDRTYARLWGRSEVGSRVEASQPFVRKRRFSMLATMALDEGIVAAQVVEGSFTRDLFLKYLRDDLLPLTTPFPGPRSVLVM
;
A
#
# COMPACT_ATOMS: atom_id res chain seq x y z
N ALA A 1 41.12 -0.82 8.67
CA ALA A 1 39.89 -0.03 8.48
C ALA A 1 39.27 -0.43 7.14
N GLY A 2 37.95 -0.64 7.04
CA GLY A 2 37.36 -0.83 5.70
C GLY A 2 36.01 -1.51 5.57
N LEU A 3 35.43 -2.09 6.62
CA LEU A 3 34.11 -2.71 6.52
C LEU A 3 33.25 -2.33 7.73
N SER A 4 32.02 -1.87 7.45
CA SER A 4 31.01 -1.52 8.44
C SER A 4 29.79 -2.43 8.27
N THR A 5 29.23 -2.94 9.36
CA THR A 5 27.97 -3.70 9.32
C THR A 5 26.83 -2.79 8.86
N LYS A 6 26.16 -3.15 7.76
CA LYS A 6 24.99 -2.45 7.23
C LYS A 6 23.78 -3.37 7.28
N ARG A 7 22.59 -2.80 7.51
CA ARG A 7 21.33 -3.56 7.45
C ARG A 7 21.08 -3.99 6.00
N VAL A 8 20.84 -5.27 5.79
CA VAL A 8 20.50 -5.81 4.47
C VAL A 8 19.12 -5.29 4.06
N GLN A 9 19.02 -4.73 2.86
CA GLN A 9 17.75 -4.36 2.25
C GLN A 9 17.10 -5.60 1.64
N LYS A 10 15.92 -5.97 2.12
CA LYS A 10 15.14 -7.07 1.53
C LYS A 10 14.50 -6.57 0.23
N MET A 11 14.81 -7.22 -0.88
CA MET A 11 14.24 -6.96 -2.21
C MET A 11 13.37 -8.12 -2.64
N ALA A 12 12.30 -7.86 -3.39
CA ALA A 12 11.54 -8.92 -4.06
C ALA A 12 12.42 -9.60 -5.12
N ALA A 13 12.46 -10.93 -5.10
CA ALA A 13 13.27 -11.70 -6.06
C ALA A 13 12.67 -11.63 -7.48
N GLU A 14 11.36 -11.42 -7.55
CA GLU A 14 10.55 -11.27 -8.77
C GLU A 14 10.72 -9.91 -9.44
N ARG A 15 11.49 -9.00 -8.82
CA ARG A 15 11.71 -7.64 -9.36
C ARG A 15 12.51 -7.70 -10.66
N ASP A 16 11.86 -7.27 -11.74
CA ASP A 16 12.44 -7.20 -13.07
C ASP A 16 12.75 -5.73 -13.49
N PRO A 17 14.01 -5.36 -13.73
CA PRO A 17 14.38 -4.01 -14.17
C PRO A 17 13.73 -3.60 -15.50
N MET A 18 13.54 -4.53 -16.43
CA MET A 18 12.98 -4.24 -17.75
C MET A 18 11.50 -3.91 -17.66
N LYS A 19 10.72 -4.70 -16.89
CA LYS A 19 9.30 -4.40 -16.63
C LYS A 19 9.10 -3.05 -15.96
N ARG A 20 10.00 -2.68 -15.03
CA ARG A 20 9.98 -1.37 -14.37
C ARG A 20 10.28 -0.23 -15.34
N ALA A 21 11.29 -0.39 -16.19
CA ALA A 21 11.63 0.61 -17.20
C ALA A 21 10.48 0.80 -18.20
N ASP A 22 9.85 -0.28 -18.64
CA ASP A 22 8.69 -0.21 -19.54
C ASP A 22 7.48 0.45 -18.87
N PHE A 23 7.21 0.15 -17.59
CA PHE A 23 6.19 0.87 -16.82
C PHE A 23 6.46 2.37 -16.77
N VAL A 24 7.68 2.78 -16.41
CA VAL A 24 8.08 4.20 -16.35
C VAL A 24 7.90 4.87 -17.73
N ARG A 25 8.32 4.21 -18.80
CA ARG A 25 8.16 4.71 -20.18
C ARG A 25 6.70 4.92 -20.56
N ARG A 26 5.80 4.03 -20.15
CA ARG A 26 4.36 4.13 -20.44
C ARG A 26 3.70 5.22 -19.61
N ILE A 27 3.95 5.26 -18.30
CA ILE A 27 3.28 6.20 -17.40
C ILE A 27 3.75 7.65 -17.59
N ALA A 28 5.01 7.86 -18.02
CA ALA A 28 5.57 9.19 -18.27
C ALA A 28 4.89 9.97 -19.40
N GLN A 29 4.02 9.32 -20.18
CA GLN A 29 3.25 9.97 -21.25
C GLN A 29 2.07 10.79 -20.73
N TYR A 30 1.66 10.57 -19.47
CA TYR A 30 0.52 11.24 -18.86
C TYR A 30 1.00 12.36 -17.92
N PRO A 31 0.39 13.55 -17.97
CA PRO A 31 0.55 14.54 -16.91
C PRO A 31 0.17 13.92 -15.56
N ALA A 32 0.91 14.25 -14.51
CA ALA A 32 0.67 13.66 -13.18
C ALA A 32 -0.74 13.96 -12.63
N THR A 33 -1.34 15.09 -13.05
CA THR A 33 -2.73 15.46 -12.72
C THR A 33 -3.78 14.53 -13.33
N TYR A 34 -3.43 13.73 -14.34
CA TYR A 34 -4.35 12.77 -14.95
C TYR A 34 -4.45 11.49 -14.13
N LEU A 35 -3.46 11.22 -13.27
CA LEU A 35 -3.30 9.94 -12.61
C LEU A 35 -4.09 9.88 -11.30
N LEU A 36 -4.80 8.78 -11.11
CA LEU A 36 -5.37 8.34 -9.85
C LEU A 36 -4.75 7.00 -9.48
N ALA A 37 -3.91 7.00 -8.44
CA ALA A 37 -3.26 5.78 -7.97
C ALA A 37 -4.12 5.11 -6.91
N LEU A 38 -4.48 3.84 -7.13
CA LEU A 38 -5.22 3.04 -6.17
C LEU A 38 -4.43 1.82 -5.74
N ASP A 39 -4.53 1.49 -4.46
CA ASP A 39 -3.86 0.32 -3.90
C ASP A 39 -4.66 -0.23 -2.71
N GLU A 40 -4.42 -1.50 -2.39
CA GLU A 40 -4.98 -2.17 -1.22
C GLU A 40 -3.95 -2.21 -0.09
N VAL A 41 -4.36 -1.76 1.10
CA VAL A 41 -3.62 -1.98 2.33
C VAL A 41 -4.44 -2.84 3.28
N SER A 42 -3.81 -3.85 3.88
CA SER A 42 -4.46 -4.63 4.92
C SER A 42 -3.81 -4.39 6.26
N LYS A 43 -4.63 -4.13 7.27
CA LYS A 43 -4.22 -3.97 8.67
C LYS A 43 -4.70 -5.18 9.45
N ASP A 44 -3.75 -5.86 10.10
CA ASP A 44 -4.07 -6.76 11.18
C ASP A 44 -3.84 -6.10 12.53
N ASP A 45 -4.48 -6.65 13.54
CA ASP A 45 -4.40 -6.17 14.91
C ASP A 45 -3.16 -6.72 15.65
N ARG A 46 -2.30 -7.49 14.97
CA ARG A 46 -1.05 -8.03 15.53
C ARG A 46 0.05 -6.98 15.57
N THR A 47 -0.07 -5.91 14.77
CA THR A 47 1.05 -4.99 14.52
C THR A 47 1.38 -4.02 15.66
N TYR A 48 0.64 -4.02 16.79
CA TYR A 48 0.91 -3.12 17.91
C TYR A 48 2.04 -3.61 18.84
N ALA A 49 2.55 -4.81 18.60
CA ALA A 49 3.68 -5.40 19.30
C ALA A 49 4.99 -4.64 19.05
N ARG A 50 5.70 -4.22 20.11
CA ARG A 50 7.11 -3.84 19.97
C ARG A 50 7.92 -5.08 19.62
N LEU A 51 8.58 -5.06 18.46
CA LEU A 51 9.46 -6.15 17.99
C LEU A 51 10.83 -6.15 18.69
N TRP A 52 11.22 -5.02 19.28
CA TRP A 52 12.53 -4.83 19.90
C TRP A 52 12.37 -4.20 21.28
N GLY A 53 13.12 -4.71 22.26
CA GLY A 53 13.28 -4.09 23.57
C GLY A 53 14.73 -4.20 24.03
N ARG A 54 15.04 -3.60 25.18
CA ARG A 54 16.40 -3.58 25.74
C ARG A 54 16.38 -4.25 27.12
N SER A 55 17.33 -5.15 27.34
CA SER A 55 17.62 -5.81 28.62
C SER A 55 19.14 -5.88 28.80
N GLU A 56 19.58 -6.26 29.99
CA GLU A 56 20.97 -6.62 30.24
C GLU A 56 21.43 -7.76 29.32
N VAL A 57 22.73 -7.78 29.02
CA VAL A 57 23.35 -8.82 28.18
C VAL A 57 23.19 -10.17 28.87
N GLY A 58 22.59 -11.14 28.17
CA GLY A 58 22.28 -12.47 28.71
C GLY A 58 20.87 -12.60 29.29
N SER A 59 20.14 -11.49 29.45
CA SER A 59 18.79 -11.46 30.02
C SER A 59 17.73 -11.33 28.92
N ARG A 60 16.62 -12.06 29.05
CA ARG A 60 15.50 -11.98 28.09
C ARG A 60 14.68 -10.71 28.30
N VAL A 61 14.26 -10.06 27.22
CA VAL A 61 13.23 -9.01 27.24
C VAL A 61 11.86 -9.68 27.24
N GLU A 62 11.05 -9.37 28.25
CA GLU A 62 9.67 -9.85 28.35
C GLU A 62 8.69 -8.70 28.15
N ALA A 63 7.65 -8.93 27.35
CA ALA A 63 6.58 -7.96 27.12
C ALA A 63 5.23 -8.70 27.07
N SER A 64 4.31 -8.32 27.95
CA SER A 64 2.93 -8.81 27.90
C SER A 64 2.19 -8.14 26.75
N GLN A 65 1.58 -8.94 25.87
CA GLN A 65 0.85 -8.45 24.70
C GLN A 65 -0.39 -9.30 24.44
N PRO A 66 -1.43 -8.75 23.78
CA PRO A 66 -2.61 -9.52 23.40
C PRO A 66 -2.25 -10.70 22.49
N PHE A 67 -2.50 -11.93 22.95
CA PHE A 67 -2.27 -13.18 22.20
C PHE A 67 -3.54 -13.64 21.45
N VAL A 68 -4.36 -12.71 20.98
CA VAL A 68 -5.65 -13.02 20.33
C VAL A 68 -5.50 -12.92 18.81
N ARG A 69 -6.02 -13.91 18.07
CA ARG A 69 -6.25 -13.78 16.62
C ARG A 69 -7.37 -12.77 16.41
N LYS A 70 -7.02 -11.50 16.31
CA LYS A 70 -7.97 -10.41 16.11
C LYS A 70 -8.38 -10.25 14.63
N ARG A 71 -9.35 -9.37 14.38
CA ARG A 71 -9.95 -9.06 13.07
C ARG A 71 -8.88 -8.47 12.13
N ARG A 72 -8.96 -8.81 10.85
CA ARG A 72 -8.17 -8.17 9.78
C ARG A 72 -9.10 -7.19 9.07
N PHE A 73 -8.60 -6.01 8.75
CA PHE A 73 -9.28 -5.07 7.86
C PHE A 73 -8.47 -4.92 6.59
N SER A 74 -9.13 -4.94 5.45
CA SER A 74 -8.58 -4.52 4.17
C SER A 74 -9.19 -3.17 3.82
N MET A 75 -8.36 -2.25 3.39
CA MET A 75 -8.74 -0.94 2.91
C MET A 75 -8.25 -0.80 1.48
N LEU A 76 -9.12 -0.31 0.63
CA LEU A 76 -8.74 0.17 -0.69
C LEU A 76 -8.86 1.68 -0.69
N ALA A 77 -7.84 2.36 -1.20
CA ALA A 77 -7.81 3.82 -1.26
C ALA A 77 -7.33 4.26 -2.64
N THR A 78 -7.91 5.33 -3.15
CA THR A 78 -7.44 6.02 -4.35
C THR A 78 -6.94 7.41 -4.01
N MET A 79 -5.76 7.75 -4.51
CA MET A 79 -5.10 9.04 -4.31
C MET A 79 -4.95 9.83 -5.61
N ALA A 80 -5.31 11.11 -5.55
CA ALA A 80 -5.00 12.12 -6.54
C ALA A 80 -3.80 12.96 -6.10
N LEU A 81 -3.09 13.55 -7.08
CA LEU A 81 -1.90 14.37 -6.81
C LEU A 81 -2.21 15.64 -6.00
N ASP A 82 -3.35 16.26 -6.27
CA ASP A 82 -3.77 17.57 -5.77
C ASP A 82 -4.55 17.50 -4.45
N GLU A 83 -5.34 16.45 -4.27
CA GLU A 83 -6.29 16.33 -3.14
C GLU A 83 -5.89 15.25 -2.12
N GLY A 84 -4.94 14.37 -2.46
CA GLY A 84 -4.62 13.21 -1.63
C GLY A 84 -5.67 12.11 -1.81
N ILE A 85 -6.13 11.47 -0.72
CA ILE A 85 -7.10 10.38 -0.79
C ILE A 85 -8.48 10.94 -1.19
N VAL A 86 -8.97 10.55 -2.36
CA VAL A 86 -10.27 11.01 -2.91
C VAL A 86 -11.40 10.00 -2.70
N ALA A 87 -11.06 8.71 -2.59
CA ALA A 87 -12.01 7.63 -2.29
C ALA A 87 -11.32 6.57 -1.44
N ALA A 88 -12.09 5.97 -0.52
CA ALA A 88 -11.62 4.91 0.34
C ALA A 88 -12.76 4.01 0.79
N GLN A 89 -12.50 2.70 0.85
CA GLN A 89 -13.43 1.73 1.41
C GLN A 89 -12.69 0.75 2.31
N VAL A 90 -13.25 0.51 3.50
CA VAL A 90 -12.71 -0.43 4.48
C VAL A 90 -13.68 -1.57 4.66
N VAL A 91 -13.17 -2.80 4.61
CA VAL A 91 -13.93 -4.02 4.87
C VAL A 91 -13.21 -4.88 5.89
N GLU A 92 -13.98 -5.63 6.67
CA GLU A 92 -13.40 -6.68 7.49
C GLU A 92 -13.10 -7.91 6.63
N GLY A 93 -11.92 -8.50 6.83
CA GLY A 93 -11.45 -9.65 6.08
C GLY A 93 -10.69 -9.23 4.82
N SER A 94 -10.83 -10.04 3.77
CA SER A 94 -10.18 -9.81 2.48
C SER A 94 -11.09 -9.00 1.56
N PHE A 95 -10.50 -8.14 0.73
CA PHE A 95 -11.22 -7.48 -0.35
C PHE A 95 -11.55 -8.48 -1.46
N THR A 96 -12.83 -8.64 -1.79
CA THR A 96 -13.27 -9.52 -2.87
C THR A 96 -13.34 -8.75 -4.18
N ARG A 97 -13.37 -9.49 -5.30
CA ARG A 97 -13.59 -8.90 -6.63
C ARG A 97 -14.89 -8.08 -6.70
N ASP A 98 -15.97 -8.56 -6.07
CA ASP A 98 -17.26 -7.88 -6.11
C ASP A 98 -17.23 -6.56 -5.33
N LEU A 99 -16.56 -6.55 -4.17
CA LEU A 99 -16.30 -5.33 -3.41
C LEU A 99 -15.44 -4.36 -4.22
N PHE A 100 -14.42 -4.87 -4.92
CA PHE A 100 -13.57 -4.04 -5.78
C PHE A 100 -14.36 -3.38 -6.93
N LEU A 101 -15.18 -4.15 -7.64
CA LEU A 101 -16.00 -3.61 -8.72
C LEU A 101 -17.05 -2.62 -8.21
N LYS A 102 -17.60 -2.87 -7.02
CA LYS A 102 -18.50 -1.95 -6.35
C LYS A 102 -17.79 -0.63 -6.02
N TYR A 103 -16.61 -0.71 -5.40
CA TYR A 103 -15.78 0.47 -5.12
C TYR A 103 -15.49 1.29 -6.38
N LEU A 104 -15.07 0.63 -7.46
CA LEU A 104 -14.81 1.32 -8.72
C LEU A 104 -16.06 2.05 -9.21
N ARG A 105 -17.21 1.37 -9.24
CA ARG A 105 -18.46 1.94 -9.78
C ARG A 105 -19.02 3.06 -8.92
N ASP A 106 -19.12 2.82 -7.62
CA ASP A 106 -19.94 3.62 -6.72
C ASP A 106 -19.11 4.73 -6.06
N ASP A 107 -17.82 4.48 -5.79
CA ASP A 107 -16.96 5.40 -5.04
C ASP A 107 -15.95 6.11 -5.96
N LEU A 108 -15.27 5.41 -6.88
CA LEU A 108 -14.15 5.97 -7.64
C LEU A 108 -14.56 6.64 -8.95
N LEU A 109 -15.24 5.92 -9.85
CA LEU A 109 -15.57 6.40 -11.20
C LEU A 109 -16.35 7.73 -11.21
N PRO A 110 -17.27 8.03 -10.27
CA PRO A 110 -17.92 9.33 -10.20
C PRO A 110 -16.97 10.52 -9.99
N LEU A 111 -15.75 10.27 -9.48
CA LEU A 111 -14.71 11.28 -9.23
C LEU A 111 -13.72 11.42 -10.39
N THR A 112 -13.86 10.60 -11.44
CA THR A 112 -13.01 10.63 -12.63
C THR A 112 -13.55 11.60 -13.68
N THR A 113 -12.69 12.06 -14.60
CA THR A 113 -13.12 12.77 -15.79
C THR A 113 -12.82 11.97 -17.07
N PRO A 114 -13.48 12.25 -18.19
CA PRO A 114 -13.11 11.68 -19.48
C PRO A 114 -11.64 11.99 -19.84
N PHE A 115 -11.00 11.04 -20.52
CA PHE A 115 -9.67 11.27 -21.11
C PHE A 115 -9.79 12.07 -22.41
N PRO A 116 -8.90 13.05 -22.69
CA PRO A 116 -7.82 13.54 -21.84
C PRO A 116 -8.29 14.60 -20.84
N GLY A 117 -8.09 14.36 -19.54
CA GLY A 117 -8.43 15.31 -18.48
C GLY A 117 -7.80 14.94 -17.13
N PRO A 118 -7.84 15.83 -16.12
CA PRO A 118 -7.41 15.50 -14.77
C PRO A 118 -8.14 14.28 -14.23
N ARG A 119 -7.49 13.41 -13.45
CA ARG A 119 -8.14 12.23 -12.85
C ARG A 119 -8.78 11.26 -13.86
N SER A 120 -8.27 11.21 -15.09
CA SER A 120 -8.79 10.37 -16.19
C SER A 120 -8.10 9.02 -16.38
N VAL A 121 -7.00 8.77 -15.66
CA VAL A 121 -6.19 7.54 -15.81
C VAL A 121 -6.03 6.87 -14.44
N LEU A 122 -6.56 5.64 -14.32
CA LEU A 122 -6.37 4.82 -13.13
C LEU A 122 -5.05 4.06 -13.18
N VAL A 123 -4.31 4.07 -12.08
CA VAL A 123 -3.07 3.29 -11.88
C VAL A 123 -3.30 2.34 -10.73
N MET A 124 -3.09 1.04 -10.97
CA MET A 124 -3.30 -0.07 -10.02
C MET A 124 -2.11 -1.03 -10.09
#